data_AF-A0A9X7Y164-F1
#
_entry.id   AF-A0A9X7Y164-F1
#
_cell.length_a   1.000
_cell.length_b   1.000
_cell.length_c   1.000
_cell.angle_alpha   90.00
_cell.angle_beta   90.00
_cell.angle_gamma   90.00
#
_symmetry.space_group_name_H-M   'P 1'
#
loop_
_entity.id
_entity.type
_entity.pdbx_description
1 polymer ?
#
loop_
_entity_poly.entity_id
_entity_poly.type
_entity_poly.pdbx_seq_one_letter_code
_entity_poly.pdbx_strand_id
1 'polypeptide(L)' 'MGYRVFSAGQYKIRQRDKKYYVYSIEKDSNGNVKETYIGPLDKIVKFYCEKGLGPGFEPGTSGSTDL' A
#
# COMPACT_ATOMS: atom_id res chain seq x y z
N MET A 1 20.46 0.83 14.35
CA MET A 1 19.22 0.52 13.59
C MET A 1 18.92 1.66 12.63
N GLY A 2 18.90 1.42 11.32
CA GLY A 2 18.58 2.46 10.32
C GLY A 2 17.07 2.64 10.17
N TYR A 3 16.57 3.83 10.43
CA TYR A 3 15.20 4.21 10.09
C TYR A 3 15.18 4.65 8.62
N ARG A 4 14.51 3.88 7.76
CA ARG A 4 14.35 4.22 6.33
C ARG A 4 12.93 4.67 6.07
N VAL A 5 12.79 5.70 5.26
CA VAL A 5 11.50 6.23 4.83
C VAL A 5 11.50 6.31 3.32
N PHE A 6 10.45 5.77 2.72
CA PHE A 6 10.17 5.86 1.29
C PHE A 6 8.91 6.70 1.11
N SER A 7 8.90 7.58 0.11
CA SER A 7 7.73 8.39 -0.24
C SER A 7 7.33 8.07 -1.67
N ALA A 8 6.05 7.85 -1.91
CA ALA A 8 5.49 7.54 -3.22
C ALA A 8 4.15 8.28 -3.37
N GLY A 9 4.18 9.43 -4.03
CA GLY A 9 3.00 10.30 -4.17
C GLY A 9 2.38 10.64 -2.82
N GLN A 10 1.10 10.29 -2.65
CA GLN A 10 0.32 10.48 -1.43
C GLN A 10 0.52 9.37 -0.38
N TYR A 11 1.60 8.59 -0.47
CA TYR A 11 1.91 7.54 0.48
C TYR A 11 3.33 7.64 1.02
N LYS A 12 3.50 7.14 2.24
CA LYS A 12 4.79 7.00 2.90
C LYS A 12 4.94 5.59 3.47
N ILE A 13 6.12 5.00 3.32
CA ILE A 13 6.46 3.71 3.89
C ILE A 13 7.63 3.89 4.85
N ARG A 14 7.44 3.46 6.10
CA ARG A 14 8.46 3.53 7.15
C ARG A 14 8.98 2.12 7.44
N GLN A 15 10.29 1.94 7.41
CA GLN A 15 10.95 0.70 7.80
C GLN A 15 11.38 0.78 9.27
N ARG A 16 10.96 -0.21 10.07
CA ARG A 16 11.36 -0.37 11.48
C ARG A 16 11.61 -1.85 11.76
N ASP A 17 12.82 -2.20 12.21
CA ASP A 17 13.20 -3.57 12.60
C ASP A 17 12.76 -4.65 11.59
N LYS A 18 13.02 -4.40 10.29
CA LYS A 18 12.64 -5.24 9.13
C LYS A 18 11.15 -5.30 8.80
N LYS A 19 10.29 -4.57 9.50
CA LYS A 19 8.88 -4.40 9.17
C LYS A 19 8.65 -3.09 8.44
N TYR A 20 7.69 -3.10 7.52
CA TYR A 20 7.31 -1.95 6.71
C TYR A 20 5.88 -1.53 7.04
N TYR A 21 5.70 -0.24 7.29
CA TYR A 21 4.43 0.36 7.72
C TYR A 21 4.03 1.44 6.73
N VAL A 22 2.81 1.36 6.22
CA VAL A 22 2.28 2.25 5.18
C VAL A 22 1.39 3.31 5.81
N TYR A 23 1.56 4.54 5.35
CA TYR A 23 0.79 5.71 5.72
C TYR A 23 0.29 6.42 4.47
N SER A 24 -0.96 6.92 4.48
CA SER A 24 -1.43 7.89 3.51
C SER A 24 -1.08 9.30 3.98
N ILE A 25 -0.86 10.17 3.01
CA ILE A 25 -0.55 11.58 3.20
C ILE A 25 -1.73 12.36 2.64
N GLU A 26 -2.50 12.98 3.53
CA GLU A 26 -3.60 13.84 3.17
C GLU A 26 -3.19 15.28 3.39
N LYS A 27 -3.51 16.15 2.42
CA LYS A 27 -3.36 17.60 2.57
C LYS A 27 -4.73 18.19 2.79
N ASP A 28 -4.92 18.86 3.92
CA ASP A 28 -6.11 19.67 4.12
C ASP A 28 -6.05 20.96 3.29
N SER A 29 -7.20 21.62 3.12
CA SER A 29 -7.36 22.85 2.33
C SER A 29 -6.47 24.01 2.82
N ASN A 30 -5.99 23.92 4.06
CA ASN A 30 -5.10 24.91 4.69
C ASN A 30 -3.61 24.56 4.46
N GLY A 31 -3.32 23.48 3.73
CA GLY A 31 -1.96 23.06 3.39
C GLY A 31 -1.27 22.24 4.48
N ASN A 32 -1.94 21.88 5.58
CA ASN A 32 -1.33 21.01 6.58
C ASN A 32 -1.31 19.57 6.06
N VAL A 33 -0.26 18.85 6.46
CA VAL A 33 -0.04 17.47 6.05
C VAL A 33 -0.42 16.56 7.21
N LYS A 34 -1.39 15.70 6.97
CA LYS A 34 -1.81 14.64 7.91
C LYS A 34 -1.33 13.29 7.41
N GLU A 35 -0.63 12.56 8.28
CA GLU A 35 -0.21 11.19 8.02
C GLU A 35 -1.16 10.21 8.72
N THR A 36 -1.89 9.41 7.94
CA THR A 36 -2.83 8.41 8.47
C THR A 36 -2.23 7.02 8.31
N TYR A 37 -2.15 6.24 9.40
CA TYR A 37 -1.65 4.86 9.33
C TYR A 37 -2.66 3.95 8.62
N ILE A 38 -2.20 3.26 7.58
CA ILE A 38 -3.03 2.34 6.79
C ILE A 38 -2.84 0.90 7.27
N GLY A 39 -1.60 0.47 7.50
CA GLY A 39 -1.32 -0.90 7.89
C GLY A 39 0.11 -1.35 7.59
N PRO A 40 0.45 -2.60 7.97
CA PRO A 40 1.72 -3.21 7.59
C PRO A 40 1.70 -3.60 6.10
N LEU A 41 2.80 -3.31 5.40
CA LEU A 41 2.92 -3.51 3.95
C LEU A 41 2.66 -4.96 3.52
N ASP A 42 3.18 -5.93 4.27
CA ASP A 42 3.02 -7.36 4.01
C ASP A 42 1.54 -7.78 3.91
N LYS A 43 0.70 -7.33 4.85
CA LYS A 43 -0.73 -7.64 4.82
C LYS A 43 -1.45 -7.01 3.63
N ILE A 44 -1.05 -5.79 3.25
CA ILE A 44 -1.63 -5.09 2.11
C ILE A 44 -1.29 -5.85 0.83
N VAL A 45 -0.02 -6.19 0.62
CA VAL A 45 0.43 -6.96 -0.56
C VAL A 45 -0.26 -8.32 -0.61
N LYS A 46 -0.34 -9.04 0.52
CA LYS A 46 -1.04 -10.32 0.62
C LYS A 46 -2.51 -10.20 0.22
N PHE A 47 -3.22 -9.17 0.70
CA PHE A 47 -4.61 -8.92 0.34
C PHE A 47 -4.80 -8.73 -1.17
N TYR A 48 -3.98 -7.90 -1.82
CA TYR A 48 -4.09 -7.67 -3.27
C TYR A 48 -3.68 -8.91 -4.09
N CYS A 49 -2.69 -9.66 -3.63
CA CYS A 49 -2.27 -10.90 -4.26
C CYS A 49 -3.37 -11.98 -4.18
N GLU A 50 -4.03 -12.12 -3.01
CA GLU A 50 -5.12 -13.08 -2.81
C GLU A 50 -6.40 -12.69 -3.56
N LYS A 51 -6.67 -11.39 -3.70
CA LYS A 51 -7.81 -10.88 -4.48
C LYS A 51 -7.59 -10.97 -5.99
N GLY A 52 -6.47 -11.55 -6.43
CA GLY A 52 -6.13 -11.67 -7.84
C GLY A 52 -5.70 -10.36 -8.48
N LEU A 53 -5.62 -9.25 -7.75
CA LEU A 53 -5.21 -7.92 -8.26
C LEU A 53 -3.69 -7.76 -8.31
N GLY A 54 -2.96 -8.87 -8.47
CA GLY A 54 -1.51 -8.87 -8.61
C GLY A 54 -1.06 -8.18 -9.90
N PRO A 55 0.24 -7.83 -10.02
CA PRO A 55 0.79 -7.29 -11.25
C PRO A 55 0.59 -8.29 -12.39
N GLY A 56 -0.35 -7.99 -13.29
CA GLY A 56 -0.80 -8.87 -14.37
C GLY A 56 -2.32 -9.07 -14.46
N PHE A 57 -3.12 -8.56 -13.51
CA PHE A 57 -4.57 -8.68 -13.57
C PHE A 57 -5.22 -7.34 -13.91
N GLU A 58 -5.70 -7.22 -15.15
CA GLU A 58 -6.51 -6.07 -15.56
C GLU A 58 -7.87 -6.14 -14.86
N PRO A 59 -8.40 -5.04 -14.32
CA PRO A 59 -9.75 -5.00 -13.77
C PRO A 59 -10.76 -5.23 -14.92
N GLY A 60 -11.19 -6.47 -15.10
CA GLY A 60 -12.07 -6.87 -16.20
C GLY A 60 -11.95 -8.33 -16.63
N THR A 61 -10.88 -9.04 -16.22
CA THR A 61 -10.76 -10.47 -16.50
C THR A 61 -11.61 -11.27 -15.50
N SER A 62 -12.91 -11.41 -15.79
CA SER A 62 -13.69 -12.51 -15.23
C SER A 62 -13.02 -13.81 -15.66
N GLY A 63 -12.41 -14.53 -14.72
CA GLY A 63 -11.85 -15.84 -14.98
C GLY A 63 -12.93 -16.73 -15.60
N SER A 64 -12.74 -17.11 -16.87
CA SER A 64 -13.55 -18.15 -17.49
C SER A 64 -13.17 -19.46 -16.80
N THR A 65 -13.98 -19.87 -15.81
CA THR A 65 -13.95 -21.24 -15.31
C THR A 65 -14.72 -22.09 -16.30
N ASP A 66 -14.02 -22.60 -17.32
CA ASP A 66 -14.51 -23.73 -18.10
C ASP A 66 -13.74 -24.97 -17.62
N LEU A 67 -14.43 -25.80 -16.85
CA LEU A 67 -14.03 -27.14 -16.41
C LEU A 67 -15.21 -28.07 -16.65
#